data_AF-A0A972WMQ0-F1
#
_entry.id   AF-A0A972WMQ0-F1
#
_cell.length_a   1.000
_cell.length_b   1.000
_cell.length_c   1.000
_cell.angle_alpha   90.00
_cell.angle_beta   90.00
_cell.angle_gamma   90.00
#
_symmetry.space_group_name_H-M   'P 1'
#
loop_
_entity.id
_entity.type
_entity.pdbx_description
1 polymer ?
#
loop_
_entity_poly.entity_id
_entity_poly.type
_entity_poly.pdbx_seq_one_letter_code
_entity_poly.pdbx_strand_id
1 'polypeptide(L)'
;MRKPITLALVWQLIVTAVSAGLHPAAADGLVAPETIPIGAGAFIMGSTDSERELAYRLDEKAYGHDRTRQGKWYADEPRSRFVLAGYRITRNLITNGEYALFVQAEAHPPPDVSAVTWRGYKLVHPYSRTRRFAWNGPQPPPGREQHPVVLVSHGDALAYAKWLSLKTGASWRLPSEAQWEKAARGIDGRLFPWGQIFMADYLNSHDGGPFDTEVVGSYPWAASPFGMLDAAGQVFEWTATPAGKDRLVVKGGSWDDKGCGVCRPAARHGRPHDLKHILIGFRLVTDLD
;
A
#
# COMPACT_ATOMS: atom_id res chain seq x y z
N MET A 1 66.14 46.02 51.62
CA MET A 1 66.18 44.55 51.46
C MET A 1 64.94 44.10 50.72
N ARG A 2 65.11 43.19 49.76
CA ARG A 2 64.22 42.91 48.62
C ARG A 2 62.86 42.33 49.05
N LYS A 3 61.76 42.85 48.49
CA LYS A 3 60.42 42.25 48.53
C LYS A 3 60.27 41.26 47.36
N PRO A 4 59.54 40.13 47.51
CA PRO A 4 59.42 39.13 46.46
C PRO A 4 58.39 39.54 45.39
N ILE A 5 58.72 39.26 44.13
CA ILE A 5 57.85 39.43 42.96
C ILE A 5 57.07 38.12 42.79
N THR A 6 55.74 38.20 42.83
CA THR A 6 54.85 37.07 42.54
C THR A 6 54.54 37.05 41.04
N LEU A 7 54.93 35.99 40.33
CA LEU A 7 54.52 35.74 38.94
C LEU A 7 53.03 35.33 38.93
N ALA A 8 52.19 36.12 38.26
CA ALA A 8 50.83 35.70 37.89
C ALA A 8 50.86 35.14 36.46
N LEU A 9 50.60 33.84 36.31
CA LEU A 9 50.33 33.21 35.01
C LEU A 9 48.93 33.63 34.54
N VAL A 10 48.84 34.30 33.40
CA VAL A 10 47.59 34.55 32.68
C VAL A 10 47.37 33.39 31.70
N TRP A 11 46.34 32.57 31.94
CA TRP A 11 45.86 31.59 30.96
C TRP A 11 44.76 32.22 30.11
N GLN A 12 45.02 32.39 28.82
CA GLN A 12 44.04 32.84 27.83
C GLN A 12 43.30 31.61 27.29
N LEU A 13 42.04 31.43 27.69
CA LEU A 13 41.15 30.43 27.11
C LEU A 13 40.51 31.00 25.84
N ILE A 14 40.92 30.46 24.69
CA ILE A 14 40.23 30.63 23.42
C ILE A 14 38.97 29.74 23.47
N VAL A 15 37.79 30.36 23.49
CA VAL A 15 36.52 29.65 23.30
C VAL A 15 36.20 29.66 21.81
N THR A 16 36.43 28.53 21.14
CA THR A 16 35.86 28.27 19.82
C THR A 16 34.41 27.86 20.00
N ALA A 17 33.48 28.71 19.56
CA ALA A 17 32.07 28.35 19.45
C ALA A 17 31.90 27.34 18.31
N VAL A 18 31.76 26.06 18.65
CA VAL A 18 31.20 25.06 17.74
C VAL A 18 29.68 25.21 17.84
N SER A 19 29.08 25.87 16.86
CA SER A 19 27.63 25.74 16.62
C SER A 19 27.39 24.33 16.13
N ALA A 20 27.20 23.40 17.08
CA ALA A 20 26.56 22.13 16.80
C ALA A 20 25.13 22.46 16.37
N GLY A 21 24.87 22.35 15.06
CA GLY A 21 23.51 22.30 14.55
C GLY A 21 22.79 21.19 15.29
N LEU A 22 21.81 21.55 16.10
CA LEU A 22 20.81 20.64 16.62
C LEU A 22 20.06 20.09 15.39
N HIS A 23 20.53 18.97 14.85
CA HIS A 23 19.61 18.04 14.21
C HIS A 23 18.67 17.57 15.33
N PRO A 24 17.34 17.80 15.22
CA PRO A 24 16.43 17.11 16.10
C PRO A 24 16.60 15.61 15.81
N ALA A 25 17.20 14.92 16.79
CA ALA A 25 17.17 13.48 16.89
C ALA A 25 15.71 13.01 16.79
N ALA A 26 15.50 11.90 16.09
CA ALA A 26 14.23 11.19 16.01
C ALA A 26 13.60 11.03 17.41
N ALA A 27 12.58 11.85 17.71
CA ALA A 27 12.00 11.94 19.05
C ALA A 27 10.72 11.09 19.23
N ASP A 28 10.23 10.39 18.21
CA ASP A 28 8.90 9.76 18.25
C ASP A 28 8.88 8.23 18.05
N GLY A 29 10.04 7.56 17.91
CA GLY A 29 10.08 6.09 17.70
C GLY A 29 9.42 5.58 16.42
N LEU A 30 9.01 6.49 15.51
CA LEU A 30 8.44 6.17 14.21
C LEU A 30 9.53 5.58 13.30
N VAL A 31 9.41 4.28 13.01
CA VAL A 31 10.17 3.63 11.93
C VAL A 31 9.35 3.76 10.66
N ALA A 32 9.91 4.43 9.64
CA ALA A 32 9.24 4.55 8.35
C ALA A 32 9.04 3.14 7.73
N PRO A 33 7.93 2.91 6.99
CA PRO A 33 7.69 1.62 6.35
C PRO A 33 8.86 1.21 5.43
N GLU A 34 9.17 -0.09 5.39
CA GLU A 34 10.18 -0.62 4.48
C GLU A 34 9.80 -0.32 3.03
N THR A 35 10.76 0.21 2.26
CA THR A 35 10.57 0.51 0.85
C THR A 35 11.59 -0.18 -0.03
N ILE A 36 11.19 -0.48 -1.26
CA ILE A 36 12.04 -0.98 -2.34
C ILE A 36 12.21 0.10 -3.43
N PRO A 37 13.40 0.20 -4.06
CA PRO A 37 13.62 1.13 -5.17
C PRO A 37 13.06 0.57 -6.47
N ILE A 38 12.37 1.42 -7.24
CA ILE A 38 11.96 1.14 -8.62
C ILE A 38 12.69 2.10 -9.54
N GLY A 39 13.60 1.56 -10.35
CA GLY A 39 14.41 2.36 -11.27
C GLY A 39 13.56 3.11 -12.31
N ALA A 40 14.06 4.27 -12.74
CA ALA A 40 13.48 5.02 -13.84
C ALA A 40 13.48 4.17 -15.14
N GLY A 41 12.61 4.52 -16.08
CA GLY A 41 12.61 3.95 -17.42
C GLY A 41 11.32 3.24 -17.79
N ALA A 42 11.36 2.62 -18.96
CA ALA A 42 10.19 2.08 -19.62
C ALA A 42 9.71 0.76 -19.01
N PHE A 43 8.41 0.54 -19.05
CA PHE A 43 7.77 -0.73 -18.70
C PHE A 43 6.52 -0.96 -19.55
N ILE A 44 6.07 -2.21 -19.60
CA ILE A 44 4.82 -2.59 -20.26
C ILE A 44 3.70 -2.61 -19.22
N MET A 45 2.66 -1.81 -19.44
CA MET A 45 1.43 -1.75 -18.64
C MET A 45 0.27 -2.37 -19.42
N GLY A 46 -0.71 -2.93 -18.72
CA GLY A 46 -1.94 -3.47 -19.30
C GLY A 46 -1.80 -4.89 -19.86
N SER A 47 -2.79 -5.30 -20.66
CA SER A 47 -2.98 -6.67 -21.12
C SER A 47 -3.24 -6.75 -22.62
N THR A 48 -2.70 -7.75 -23.29
CA THR A 48 -3.16 -8.16 -24.62
C THR A 48 -4.56 -8.78 -24.55
N ASP A 49 -5.19 -8.95 -25.71
CA ASP A 49 -6.48 -9.63 -25.83
C ASP A 49 -6.44 -11.06 -25.29
N SER A 50 -5.36 -11.80 -25.55
CA SER A 50 -5.16 -13.15 -25.03
C SER A 50 -4.98 -13.19 -23.51
N GLU A 51 -4.31 -12.20 -22.93
CA GLU A 51 -4.13 -12.07 -21.48
C GLU A 51 -5.47 -11.76 -20.79
N ARG A 52 -6.30 -10.89 -21.38
CA ARG A 52 -7.67 -10.63 -20.89
C ARG A 52 -8.57 -11.85 -21.01
N GLU A 53 -8.48 -12.59 -22.11
CA GLU A 53 -9.24 -13.82 -22.31
C GLU A 53 -8.85 -14.91 -21.31
N LEU A 54 -7.57 -15.03 -21.00
CA LEU A 54 -7.11 -15.91 -19.92
C LEU A 54 -7.73 -15.50 -18.57
N ALA A 55 -7.77 -14.22 -18.26
CA ALA A 55 -8.34 -13.71 -17.02
C ALA A 55 -9.82 -14.06 -16.86
N TYR A 56 -10.63 -13.89 -17.92
CA TYR A 56 -12.03 -14.32 -17.88
C TYR A 56 -12.18 -15.83 -17.69
N ARG A 57 -11.35 -16.64 -18.37
CA ARG A 57 -11.39 -18.11 -18.20
C ARG A 57 -10.99 -18.57 -16.80
N LEU A 58 -10.03 -17.89 -16.16
CA LEU A 58 -9.65 -18.16 -14.77
C LEU A 58 -10.85 -17.94 -13.83
N ASP A 59 -11.51 -16.79 -13.95
CA ASP A 59 -12.69 -16.47 -13.15
C ASP A 59 -13.84 -17.43 -13.44
N GLU A 60 -14.16 -17.67 -14.71
CA GLU A 60 -15.26 -18.55 -15.12
C GLU A 60 -15.09 -19.97 -14.57
N LYS A 61 -13.86 -20.49 -14.62
CA LYS A 61 -13.52 -21.79 -14.04
C LYS A 61 -13.76 -21.83 -12.52
N ALA A 62 -13.40 -20.76 -11.81
CA ALA A 62 -13.46 -20.72 -10.34
C ALA A 62 -14.87 -20.36 -9.79
N TYR A 63 -15.59 -19.47 -10.48
CA TYR A 63 -16.94 -19.06 -10.10
C TYR A 63 -18.04 -19.97 -10.66
N GLY A 64 -17.78 -20.67 -11.76
CA GLY A 64 -18.80 -21.44 -12.49
C GLY A 64 -19.79 -20.57 -13.27
N HIS A 65 -19.44 -19.30 -13.55
CA HIS A 65 -20.26 -18.35 -14.31
C HIS A 65 -19.40 -17.28 -15.00
N ASP A 66 -19.95 -16.58 -15.99
CA ASP A 66 -19.28 -15.58 -16.84
C ASP A 66 -19.55 -14.11 -16.44
N ARG A 67 -19.98 -13.85 -15.20
CA ARG A 67 -20.35 -12.49 -14.76
C ARG A 67 -19.23 -11.46 -14.93
N THR A 68 -17.96 -11.84 -14.74
CA THR A 68 -16.83 -10.90 -14.91
C THR A 68 -16.67 -10.50 -16.38
N ARG A 69 -16.91 -11.44 -17.32
CA ARG A 69 -16.96 -11.19 -18.77
C ARG A 69 -18.15 -10.31 -19.17
N GLN A 70 -19.34 -10.64 -18.70
CA GLN A 70 -20.55 -9.83 -18.95
C GLN A 70 -20.37 -8.41 -18.44
N GLY A 71 -19.74 -8.26 -17.26
CA GLY A 71 -19.37 -6.99 -16.66
C GLY A 71 -18.15 -6.30 -17.29
N LYS A 72 -17.49 -6.94 -18.27
CA LYS A 72 -16.31 -6.44 -18.99
C LYS A 72 -15.16 -6.01 -18.06
N TRP A 73 -14.94 -6.73 -16.96
CA TRP A 73 -14.00 -6.33 -15.90
C TRP A 73 -12.58 -6.04 -16.39
N TYR A 74 -12.13 -6.74 -17.43
CA TYR A 74 -10.77 -6.61 -17.94
C TYR A 74 -10.67 -5.79 -19.21
N ALA A 75 -11.78 -5.30 -19.76
CA ALA A 75 -11.81 -4.67 -21.09
C ALA A 75 -10.98 -3.36 -21.17
N ASP A 76 -10.82 -2.66 -20.04
CA ASP A 76 -10.07 -1.41 -19.95
C ASP A 76 -8.63 -1.64 -19.44
N GLU A 77 -7.93 -2.60 -20.04
CA GLU A 77 -6.52 -2.90 -19.75
C GLU A 77 -5.66 -2.78 -21.03
N PRO A 78 -5.66 -1.67 -21.78
CA PRO A 78 -4.92 -1.58 -23.03
C PRO A 78 -3.42 -1.73 -22.78
N ARG A 79 -2.78 -2.66 -23.49
CA ARG A 79 -1.33 -2.83 -23.40
C ARG A 79 -0.60 -1.65 -24.02
N SER A 80 0.30 -1.02 -23.27
CA SER A 80 1.07 0.14 -23.72
C SER A 80 2.42 0.24 -23.02
N ARG A 81 3.38 0.90 -23.68
CA ARG A 81 4.70 1.20 -23.10
C ARG A 81 4.65 2.55 -22.41
N PHE A 82 4.94 2.56 -21.11
CA PHE A 82 5.01 3.77 -20.30
C PHE A 82 6.45 4.01 -19.84
N VAL A 83 6.84 5.27 -19.70
CA VAL A 83 8.12 5.66 -19.10
C VAL A 83 7.83 6.38 -17.79
N LEU A 84 8.44 5.91 -16.70
CA LEU A 84 8.29 6.51 -15.38
C LEU A 84 9.65 7.01 -14.87
N ALA A 85 9.63 8.09 -14.09
CA ALA A 85 10.75 8.45 -13.23
C ALA A 85 11.01 7.34 -12.18
N GLY A 86 12.18 7.39 -11.54
CA GLY A 86 12.49 6.50 -10.41
C GLY A 86 11.70 6.91 -9.17
N TYR A 87 11.36 5.94 -8.33
CA TYR A 87 10.66 6.16 -7.06
C TYR A 87 10.92 4.98 -6.12
N ARG A 88 10.58 5.15 -4.85
CA ARG A 88 10.50 4.05 -3.88
C ARG A 88 9.03 3.71 -3.62
N ILE A 89 8.72 2.45 -3.37
CA ILE A 89 7.39 1.99 -2.98
C ILE A 89 7.49 1.14 -1.73
N THR A 90 6.50 1.20 -0.84
CA THR A 90 6.49 0.33 0.34
C THR A 90 6.44 -1.13 -0.10
N ARG A 91 7.32 -1.94 0.49
CA ARG A 91 7.48 -3.35 0.14
C ARG A 91 6.21 -4.13 0.42
N ASN A 92 5.64 -3.87 1.59
CA ASN A 92 4.37 -4.39 2.07
C ASN A 92 3.26 -3.33 1.98
N LEU A 93 2.02 -3.78 2.11
CA LEU A 93 0.90 -2.88 2.42
C LEU A 93 1.14 -2.19 3.77
N ILE A 94 0.53 -1.01 3.95
CA ILE A 94 0.51 -0.37 5.26
C ILE A 94 -0.27 -1.26 6.24
N THR A 95 0.35 -1.57 7.36
CA THR A 95 -0.21 -2.42 8.40
C THR A 95 -1.10 -1.65 9.36
N ASN A 96 -1.93 -2.36 10.10
CA ASN A 96 -2.70 -1.78 11.19
C ASN A 96 -1.81 -1.12 12.25
N GLY A 97 -0.67 -1.72 12.59
CA GLY A 97 0.28 -1.19 13.57
C GLY A 97 0.91 0.12 13.11
N GLU A 98 1.35 0.20 11.85
CA GLU A 98 1.85 1.46 11.27
C GLU A 98 0.77 2.54 11.21
N TYR A 99 -0.47 2.17 10.88
CA TYR A 99 -1.61 3.10 10.87
C TYR A 99 -2.01 3.56 12.27
N ALA A 100 -1.80 2.73 13.30
CA ALA A 100 -2.12 3.08 14.69
C ALA A 100 -1.29 4.26 15.20
N LEU A 101 -0.03 4.38 14.74
CA LEU A 101 0.84 5.53 15.05
C LEU A 101 0.23 6.84 14.55
N PHE A 102 -0.36 6.83 13.35
CA PHE A 102 -1.08 7.97 12.79
C PHE A 102 -2.34 8.31 13.56
N VAL A 103 -3.18 7.30 13.85
CA VAL A 103 -4.42 7.47 14.64
C VAL A 103 -4.12 8.10 15.99
N GLN A 104 -3.07 7.64 16.68
CA GLN A 104 -2.66 8.17 17.97
C GLN A 104 -2.08 9.59 17.87
N ALA A 105 -1.21 9.84 16.89
CA ALA A 105 -0.53 11.13 16.75
C ALA A 105 -1.49 12.28 16.36
N GLU A 106 -2.44 12.01 15.47
CA GLU A 106 -3.32 13.04 14.89
C GLU A 106 -4.74 13.02 15.47
N ALA A 107 -5.02 12.11 16.42
CA ALA A 107 -6.38 11.81 16.87
C ALA A 107 -7.34 11.53 15.69
N HIS A 108 -6.82 10.95 14.60
CA HIS A 108 -7.59 10.62 13.40
C HIS A 108 -8.63 9.53 13.71
N PRO A 109 -9.85 9.58 13.14
CA PRO A 109 -10.84 8.54 13.39
C PRO A 109 -10.30 7.13 13.06
N PRO A 110 -10.41 6.17 13.98
CA PRO A 110 -9.90 4.82 13.73
C PRO A 110 -10.71 4.13 12.61
N PRO A 111 -10.11 3.17 11.88
CA PRO A 111 -10.79 2.42 10.83
C PRO A 111 -12.08 1.74 11.30
N ASP A 112 -13.22 2.28 10.87
CA ASP A 112 -14.56 1.74 11.09
C ASP A 112 -15.53 2.27 10.02
N VAL A 113 -16.71 1.65 9.96
CA VAL A 113 -17.84 2.06 9.14
C VAL A 113 -19.14 1.79 9.90
N SER A 114 -20.07 2.74 9.85
CA SER A 114 -21.39 2.56 10.48
C SER A 114 -22.26 1.57 9.70
N ALA A 115 -23.23 0.94 10.38
CA ALA A 115 -24.21 0.06 9.72
C ALA A 115 -25.02 0.77 8.63
N VAL A 116 -25.34 2.05 8.84
CA VAL A 116 -26.08 2.89 7.87
C VAL A 116 -25.24 3.13 6.63
N THR A 117 -23.98 3.56 6.82
CA THR A 117 -23.02 3.80 5.73
C THR A 117 -22.78 2.52 4.93
N TRP A 118 -22.51 1.40 5.60
CA TRP A 118 -22.27 0.11 4.93
C TRP A 118 -23.45 -0.35 4.08
N ARG A 119 -24.68 -0.20 4.59
CA ARG A 119 -25.90 -0.49 3.84
C ARG A 119 -26.02 0.41 2.60
N GLY A 120 -25.63 1.68 2.73
CA GLY A 120 -25.61 2.65 1.64
C GLY A 120 -24.69 2.24 0.47
N TYR A 121 -23.58 1.54 0.76
CA TYR A 121 -22.68 1.04 -0.28
C TYR A 121 -23.27 -0.07 -1.16
N LYS A 122 -24.34 -0.75 -0.71
CA LYS A 122 -25.03 -1.84 -1.44
C LYS A 122 -24.06 -2.97 -1.87
N LEU A 123 -23.10 -3.28 -1.01
CA LEU A 123 -22.12 -4.34 -1.21
C LEU A 123 -22.75 -5.71 -0.98
N VAL A 124 -22.18 -6.74 -1.59
CA VAL A 124 -22.63 -8.13 -1.41
C VAL A 124 -22.33 -8.70 -0.02
N HIS A 125 -21.42 -8.08 0.72
CA HIS A 125 -21.00 -8.52 2.05
C HIS A 125 -21.92 -7.96 3.15
N PRO A 126 -22.37 -8.77 4.12
CA PRO A 126 -23.17 -8.29 5.23
C PRO A 126 -22.34 -7.41 6.17
N TYR A 127 -22.97 -6.44 6.83
CA TYR A 127 -22.31 -5.55 7.79
C TYR A 127 -21.58 -6.30 8.91
N SER A 128 -22.10 -7.45 9.34
CA SER A 128 -21.46 -8.29 10.35
C SER A 128 -20.04 -8.72 9.97
N ARG A 129 -19.74 -8.89 8.67
CA ARG A 129 -18.38 -9.23 8.22
C ARG A 129 -17.37 -8.15 8.53
N THR A 130 -17.78 -6.87 8.66
CA THR A 130 -16.84 -5.78 8.93
C THR A 130 -16.35 -5.76 10.37
N ARG A 131 -17.10 -6.34 11.31
CA ARG A 131 -16.87 -6.12 12.74
C ARG A 131 -15.53 -6.68 13.24
N ARG A 132 -15.01 -7.73 12.61
CA ARG A 132 -13.67 -8.27 12.93
C ARG A 132 -12.51 -7.38 12.48
N PHE A 133 -12.76 -6.49 11.52
CA PHE A 133 -11.76 -5.57 10.96
C PHE A 133 -11.88 -4.17 11.56
N ALA A 134 -13.06 -3.81 12.05
CA ALA A 134 -13.32 -2.51 12.64
C ALA A 134 -12.58 -2.35 13.97
N TRP A 135 -11.97 -1.20 14.15
CA TRP A 135 -11.26 -0.85 15.37
C TRP A 135 -12.25 -0.39 16.44
N ASN A 136 -11.99 -0.75 17.70
CA ASN A 136 -12.76 -0.30 18.85
C ASN A 136 -11.88 0.59 19.74
N GLY A 137 -11.77 1.86 19.37
CA GLY A 137 -10.84 2.81 19.96
C GLY A 137 -9.58 3.03 19.08
N PRO A 138 -8.52 3.64 19.64
CA PRO A 138 -7.34 4.06 18.87
C PRO A 138 -6.38 2.91 18.53
N GLN A 139 -6.67 1.69 19.00
CA GLN A 139 -5.84 0.52 18.78
C GLN A 139 -6.48 -0.43 17.75
N PRO A 140 -5.66 -1.13 16.96
CA PRO A 140 -6.17 -2.14 16.04
C PRO A 140 -6.79 -3.33 16.78
N PRO A 141 -7.62 -4.14 16.09
CA PRO A 141 -8.12 -5.37 16.67
C PRO A 141 -6.95 -6.25 17.14
N PRO A 142 -7.00 -6.83 18.36
CA PRO A 142 -5.89 -7.60 18.90
C PRO A 142 -5.43 -8.73 17.97
N GLY A 143 -4.12 -8.83 17.77
CA GLY A 143 -3.51 -9.86 16.92
C GLY A 143 -3.55 -9.53 15.43
N ARG A 144 -3.98 -8.32 15.04
CA ARG A 144 -4.04 -7.86 13.64
C ARG A 144 -3.08 -6.72 13.35
N GLU A 145 -2.15 -6.42 14.24
CA GLU A 145 -1.20 -5.31 14.14
C GLU A 145 -0.37 -5.42 12.85
N GLN A 146 0.00 -6.63 12.43
CA GLN A 146 0.79 -6.88 11.22
C GLN A 146 -0.07 -7.23 9.98
N HIS A 147 -1.39 -7.21 10.10
CA HIS A 147 -2.29 -7.35 8.96
C HIS A 147 -2.41 -6.01 8.22
N PRO A 148 -2.75 -6.00 6.92
CA PRO A 148 -2.99 -4.75 6.21
C PRO A 148 -4.14 -3.97 6.87
N VAL A 149 -3.98 -2.65 6.94
CA VAL A 149 -5.09 -1.77 7.34
C VAL A 149 -6.17 -1.77 6.26
N VAL A 150 -7.42 -1.95 6.66
CA VAL A 150 -8.61 -1.93 5.79
C VAL A 150 -9.69 -1.07 6.42
N LEU A 151 -10.86 -0.94 5.79
CA LEU A 151 -11.93 -0.01 6.23
C LEU A 151 -11.46 1.46 6.27
N VAL A 152 -10.49 1.79 5.42
CA VAL A 152 -10.00 3.15 5.19
C VAL A 152 -10.47 3.62 3.82
N SER A 153 -10.92 4.86 3.75
CA SER A 153 -11.26 5.52 2.48
C SER A 153 -10.00 5.99 1.76
N HIS A 154 -10.13 6.41 0.49
CA HIS A 154 -9.02 7.06 -0.21
C HIS A 154 -8.55 8.33 0.53
N GLY A 155 -9.47 9.09 1.12
CA GLY A 155 -9.15 10.28 1.92
C GLY A 155 -8.36 9.95 3.19
N ASP A 156 -8.70 8.85 3.86
CA ASP A 156 -7.96 8.36 5.03
C ASP A 156 -6.52 7.97 4.67
N ALA A 157 -6.32 7.33 3.51
CA ALA A 157 -5.00 6.95 3.01
C ALA A 157 -4.14 8.18 2.63
N LEU A 158 -4.75 9.21 2.03
CA LEU A 158 -4.09 10.49 1.75
C LEU A 158 -3.69 11.23 3.04
N ALA A 159 -4.56 11.23 4.05
CA ALA A 159 -4.26 11.83 5.34
C ALA A 159 -3.06 11.16 6.02
N TYR A 160 -3.01 9.83 5.99
CA TYR A 160 -1.86 9.06 6.48
C TYR A 160 -0.58 9.40 5.71
N ALA A 161 -0.62 9.45 4.37
CA ALA A 161 0.56 9.79 3.57
C ALA A 161 1.08 11.21 3.86
N LYS A 162 0.17 12.18 4.04
CA LYS A 162 0.51 13.55 4.43
C LYS A 162 1.17 13.60 5.82
N TRP A 163 0.60 12.90 6.79
CA TRP A 163 1.17 12.79 8.13
C TRP A 163 2.57 12.18 8.09
N LEU A 164 2.74 11.07 7.37
CA LEU A 164 4.03 10.42 7.24
C LEU A 164 5.06 11.34 6.57
N SER A 165 4.64 12.13 5.57
CA SER A 165 5.48 13.16 4.96
C SER A 165 5.99 14.19 5.95
N LEU A 166 5.11 14.69 6.82
CA LEU A 166 5.49 15.66 7.86
C LEU A 166 6.44 15.04 8.89
N LYS A 167 6.23 13.77 9.24
CA LYS A 167 7.04 13.08 10.24
C LYS A 167 8.42 12.66 9.75
N THR A 168 8.57 12.27 8.49
CA THR A 168 9.86 11.79 7.96
C THR A 168 10.59 12.83 7.11
N GLY A 169 9.93 13.93 6.72
CA GLY A 169 10.47 14.92 5.79
C GLY A 169 10.56 14.44 4.33
N ALA A 170 10.05 13.25 4.02
CA ALA A 170 10.02 12.69 2.66
C ALA A 170 8.65 12.89 2.01
N SER A 171 8.58 12.86 0.68
CA SER A 171 7.35 13.09 -0.08
C SER A 171 6.52 11.81 -0.23
N TRP A 172 5.76 11.45 0.80
CA TRP A 172 4.91 10.24 0.77
C TRP A 172 3.56 10.51 0.13
N ARG A 173 3.14 9.61 -0.75
CA ARG A 173 1.87 9.69 -1.49
C ARG A 173 1.38 8.31 -1.91
N LEU A 174 0.11 8.21 -2.30
CA LEU A 174 -0.39 7.01 -2.98
C LEU A 174 0.33 6.83 -4.33
N PRO A 175 0.60 5.58 -4.77
CA PRO A 175 1.12 5.32 -6.09
C PRO A 175 0.11 5.73 -7.16
N SER A 176 0.58 6.18 -8.32
CA SER A 176 -0.25 6.10 -9.53
C SER A 176 -0.47 4.63 -9.91
N GLU A 177 -1.51 4.34 -10.69
CA GLU A 177 -1.74 2.99 -11.20
C GLU A 177 -0.52 2.44 -11.95
N ALA A 178 0.13 3.28 -12.76
CA ALA A 178 1.33 2.89 -13.50
C ALA A 178 2.53 2.60 -12.59
N GLN A 179 2.71 3.38 -11.51
CA GLN A 179 3.74 3.10 -10.50
C GLN A 179 3.46 1.76 -9.82
N TRP A 180 2.23 1.56 -9.35
CA TRP A 180 1.84 0.32 -8.69
C TRP A 180 2.05 -0.90 -9.61
N GLU A 181 1.61 -0.83 -10.88
CA GLU A 181 1.72 -1.96 -11.79
C GLU A 181 3.18 -2.29 -12.16
N LYS A 182 4.01 -1.28 -12.42
CA LYS A 182 5.45 -1.50 -12.68
C LYS A 182 6.11 -2.19 -11.49
N ALA A 183 5.84 -1.73 -10.27
CA ALA A 183 6.38 -2.36 -9.06
C ALA A 183 5.89 -3.81 -8.91
N ALA A 184 4.62 -4.07 -9.20
CA ALA A 184 3.97 -5.37 -9.01
C ALA A 184 4.44 -6.45 -9.99
N ARG A 185 4.70 -6.10 -11.26
CA ARG A 185 4.98 -7.09 -12.33
C ARG A 185 6.32 -6.91 -13.04
N GLY A 186 7.12 -5.92 -12.68
CA GLY A 186 8.36 -5.64 -13.41
C GLY A 186 8.10 -4.92 -14.73
N ILE A 187 8.99 -5.12 -15.71
CA ILE A 187 9.02 -4.34 -16.96
C ILE A 187 8.59 -5.10 -18.22
N ASP A 188 8.49 -6.43 -18.12
CA ASP A 188 8.32 -7.35 -19.24
C ASP A 188 6.85 -7.67 -19.57
N GLY A 189 5.91 -7.20 -18.75
CA GLY A 189 4.50 -7.47 -18.94
C GLY A 189 4.11 -8.93 -18.59
N ARG A 190 4.76 -9.56 -17.61
CA ARG A 190 4.29 -10.85 -17.04
C ARG A 190 2.92 -10.75 -16.37
N LEU A 191 2.12 -11.82 -16.38
CA LEU A 191 0.75 -11.80 -15.89
C LEU A 191 0.58 -11.65 -14.38
N PHE A 192 1.48 -12.22 -13.60
CA PHE A 192 1.51 -12.22 -12.14
C PHE A 192 2.90 -11.81 -11.64
N PRO A 193 3.05 -11.37 -10.38
CA PRO A 193 4.36 -10.98 -9.83
C PRO A 193 5.44 -12.05 -10.05
N TRP A 194 5.07 -13.32 -9.84
CA TRP A 194 5.94 -14.48 -9.98
C TRP A 194 6.08 -15.05 -11.41
N GLY A 195 5.34 -14.54 -12.41
CA GLY A 195 5.49 -15.00 -13.79
C GLY A 195 4.17 -15.09 -14.56
N GLN A 196 4.09 -16.06 -15.48
CA GLN A 196 3.00 -16.15 -16.45
C GLN A 196 1.87 -17.10 -16.03
N ILE A 197 2.10 -17.96 -15.05
CA ILE A 197 1.18 -19.03 -14.68
C ILE A 197 0.54 -18.68 -13.35
N PHE A 198 -0.80 -18.75 -13.31
CA PHE A 198 -1.54 -18.60 -12.06
C PHE A 198 -1.20 -19.75 -11.10
N MET A 199 -0.87 -19.40 -9.85
CA MET A 199 -0.56 -20.35 -8.79
C MET A 199 -1.38 -19.96 -7.55
N ALA A 200 -2.38 -20.77 -7.21
CA ALA A 200 -3.30 -20.47 -6.10
C ALA A 200 -2.61 -20.39 -4.73
N ASP A 201 -1.46 -21.04 -4.57
CA ASP A 201 -0.68 -21.06 -3.31
C ASP A 201 0.34 -19.90 -3.21
N TYR A 202 0.34 -18.97 -4.17
CA TYR A 202 1.28 -17.83 -4.23
C TYR A 202 0.63 -16.51 -3.80
N LEU A 203 -0.61 -16.56 -3.31
CA LEU A 203 -1.34 -15.39 -2.87
C LEU A 203 -2.40 -15.77 -1.84
N ASN A 204 -2.75 -14.82 -0.99
CA ASN A 204 -3.99 -14.92 -0.24
C ASN A 204 -5.16 -14.54 -1.17
N SER A 205 -6.00 -15.52 -1.49
CA SER A 205 -7.21 -15.38 -2.30
C SER A 205 -8.29 -16.33 -1.80
N HIS A 206 -9.50 -16.25 -2.34
CA HIS A 206 -10.56 -17.18 -1.95
C HIS A 206 -10.20 -18.62 -2.37
N ASP A 207 -9.38 -18.81 -3.41
CA ASP A 207 -9.03 -20.14 -3.90
C ASP A 207 -8.21 -20.95 -2.89
N GLY A 208 -7.30 -20.29 -2.16
CA GLY A 208 -6.45 -20.89 -1.13
C GLY A 208 -6.91 -20.67 0.31
N GLY A 209 -7.83 -19.73 0.55
CA GLY A 209 -8.13 -19.22 1.88
C GLY A 209 -7.07 -18.21 2.36
N PRO A 210 -7.17 -17.74 3.62
CA PRO A 210 -7.99 -18.24 4.72
C PRO A 210 -9.38 -17.58 4.85
N PHE A 211 -9.87 -16.88 3.81
CA PHE A 211 -11.12 -16.10 3.86
C PHE A 211 -11.07 -14.94 4.89
N ASP A 212 -9.86 -14.42 5.06
CA ASP A 212 -9.50 -13.29 5.90
C ASP A 212 -8.19 -12.68 5.37
N THR A 213 -7.79 -11.49 5.82
CA THR A 213 -6.42 -11.01 5.57
C THR A 213 -5.44 -11.81 6.41
N GLU A 214 -4.21 -11.91 5.93
CA GLU A 214 -3.07 -12.42 6.67
C GLU A 214 -2.09 -11.31 7.06
N VAL A 215 -1.07 -11.68 7.84
CA VAL A 215 0.13 -10.86 8.06
C VAL A 215 0.73 -10.47 6.71
N VAL A 216 1.12 -9.20 6.56
CA VAL A 216 1.74 -8.74 5.31
C VAL A 216 3.03 -9.51 5.04
N GLY A 217 3.23 -9.89 3.78
CA GLY A 217 4.42 -10.64 3.37
C GLY A 217 4.42 -12.13 3.73
N SER A 218 3.28 -12.72 4.10
CA SER A 218 3.13 -14.19 4.32
C SER A 218 3.59 -15.04 3.12
N TYR A 219 3.67 -14.46 1.91
CA TYR A 219 4.04 -15.14 0.67
C TYR A 219 5.36 -14.58 0.09
N PRO A 220 6.51 -14.74 0.75
CA PRO A 220 7.78 -14.14 0.30
C PRO A 220 8.26 -14.68 -1.05
N TRP A 221 7.89 -15.92 -1.41
CA TRP A 221 8.19 -16.52 -2.72
C TRP A 221 7.37 -15.94 -3.87
N ALA A 222 6.32 -15.18 -3.57
CA ALA A 222 5.47 -14.51 -4.55
C ALA A 222 5.89 -13.07 -4.83
N ALA A 223 7.07 -12.66 -4.34
CA ALA A 223 7.60 -11.33 -4.58
C ALA A 223 7.69 -10.99 -6.07
N SER A 224 7.34 -9.76 -6.41
CA SER A 224 7.60 -9.20 -7.74
C SER A 224 9.11 -9.19 -8.07
N PRO A 225 9.50 -8.94 -9.33
CA PRO A 225 10.91 -8.78 -9.72
C PRO A 225 11.68 -7.72 -8.93
N PHE A 226 10.98 -6.75 -8.34
CA PHE A 226 11.58 -5.69 -7.54
C PHE A 226 11.52 -5.95 -6.02
N GLY A 227 10.89 -7.05 -5.60
CA GLY A 227 10.76 -7.42 -4.19
C GLY A 227 9.45 -6.98 -3.52
N MET A 228 8.51 -6.37 -4.26
CA MET A 228 7.17 -6.01 -3.78
C MET A 228 6.41 -7.27 -3.37
N LEU A 229 5.85 -7.28 -2.17
CA LEU A 229 5.04 -8.37 -1.63
C LEU A 229 3.56 -8.04 -1.72
N ASP A 230 2.72 -9.08 -1.67
CA ASP A 230 1.26 -9.01 -1.67
C ASP A 230 0.68 -8.21 -2.85
N ALA A 231 1.37 -8.22 -4.00
CA ALA A 231 0.96 -7.49 -5.19
C ALA A 231 -0.13 -8.22 -6.02
N ALA A 232 -0.55 -9.39 -5.56
CA ALA A 232 -1.69 -10.14 -6.06
C ALA A 232 -2.37 -10.80 -4.86
N GLY A 233 -3.67 -10.61 -4.68
CA GLY A 233 -4.41 -11.07 -3.51
C GLY A 233 -4.25 -10.16 -2.29
N GLN A 234 -4.43 -10.72 -1.09
CA GLN A 234 -4.52 -9.99 0.18
C GLN A 234 -5.67 -8.97 0.19
N VAL A 235 -5.42 -7.74 -0.25
CA VAL A 235 -6.45 -6.70 -0.35
C VAL A 235 -6.19 -5.82 -1.56
N PHE A 236 -7.26 -5.28 -2.12
CA PHE A 236 -7.13 -4.25 -3.14
C PHE A 236 -6.43 -3.03 -2.56
N GLU A 237 -5.81 -2.24 -3.41
CA GLU A 237 -5.03 -1.11 -2.97
C GLU A 237 -5.45 0.18 -3.64
N TRP A 238 -5.73 1.20 -2.84
CA TRP A 238 -5.96 2.55 -3.34
C TRP A 238 -4.76 3.06 -4.13
N THR A 239 -5.04 3.66 -5.29
CA THR A 239 -4.07 4.43 -6.08
C THR A 239 -4.54 5.88 -6.21
N ALA A 240 -3.64 6.76 -6.62
CA ALA A 240 -3.95 8.16 -6.93
C ALA A 240 -4.62 8.36 -8.30
N THR A 241 -4.82 7.29 -9.09
CA THR A 241 -5.32 7.39 -10.47
C THR A 241 -6.86 7.45 -10.50
N PRO A 242 -7.48 8.48 -11.12
CA PRO A 242 -8.93 8.54 -11.28
C PRO A 242 -9.50 7.41 -12.15
N ALA A 243 -10.67 6.92 -11.78
CA ALA A 243 -11.45 5.91 -12.50
C ALA A 243 -12.82 6.46 -12.93
N GLY A 244 -12.87 7.74 -13.31
CA GLY A 244 -14.09 8.50 -13.56
C GLY A 244 -14.45 9.43 -12.40
N LYS A 245 -15.65 10.03 -12.47
CA LYS A 245 -16.12 10.98 -11.46
C LYS A 245 -16.23 10.32 -10.08
N ASP A 246 -15.62 10.94 -9.07
CA ASP A 246 -15.64 10.55 -7.66
C ASP A 246 -15.13 9.12 -7.37
N ARG A 247 -14.32 8.57 -8.29
CA ARG A 247 -13.80 7.20 -8.23
C ARG A 247 -12.31 7.16 -8.48
N LEU A 248 -11.64 6.24 -7.79
CA LEU A 248 -10.23 5.96 -7.94
C LEU A 248 -10.02 4.52 -8.34
N VAL A 249 -8.92 4.27 -9.04
CA VAL A 249 -8.48 2.93 -9.36
C VAL A 249 -7.97 2.25 -8.09
N VAL A 250 -8.42 1.01 -7.91
CA VAL A 250 -7.81 0.04 -7.01
C VAL A 250 -7.21 -1.13 -7.79
N LYS A 251 -6.13 -1.70 -7.26
CA LYS A 251 -5.32 -2.76 -7.90
C LYS A 251 -5.13 -3.95 -6.95
N GLY A 252 -4.69 -5.09 -7.47
CA GLY A 252 -4.18 -6.22 -6.66
C GLY A 252 -5.16 -7.37 -6.38
N GLY A 253 -6.48 -7.14 -6.41
CA GLY A 253 -7.44 -8.18 -5.97
C GLY A 253 -7.40 -8.38 -4.46
N SER A 254 -8.08 -9.39 -3.93
CA SER A 254 -8.20 -9.60 -2.48
C SER A 254 -8.35 -11.05 -2.07
N TRP A 255 -8.32 -11.30 -0.76
CA TRP A 255 -8.55 -12.60 -0.14
C TRP A 255 -9.94 -13.20 -0.42
N ASP A 256 -10.92 -12.43 -0.91
CA ASP A 256 -12.28 -12.91 -1.23
C ASP A 256 -12.49 -13.15 -2.74
N ASP A 257 -11.49 -12.87 -3.58
CA ASP A 257 -11.57 -13.08 -5.03
C ASP A 257 -11.19 -14.52 -5.42
N LYS A 258 -11.98 -15.13 -6.33
CA LYS A 258 -11.76 -16.47 -6.89
C LYS A 258 -11.21 -16.41 -8.30
N GLY A 259 -10.44 -17.43 -8.70
CA GLY A 259 -9.80 -17.56 -10.01
C GLY A 259 -8.68 -16.55 -10.26
N CYS A 260 -8.77 -15.39 -9.62
CA CYS A 260 -7.75 -14.37 -9.53
C CYS A 260 -7.38 -13.75 -10.88
N GLY A 261 -8.33 -13.72 -11.83
CA GLY A 261 -8.23 -12.86 -13.01
C GLY A 261 -8.08 -11.39 -12.62
N VAL A 262 -8.72 -11.00 -11.50
CA VAL A 262 -8.67 -9.66 -10.91
C VAL A 262 -7.42 -9.39 -10.06
N CYS A 263 -6.72 -10.45 -9.63
CA CYS A 263 -5.49 -10.31 -8.84
C CYS A 263 -4.24 -10.10 -9.71
N ARG A 264 -4.37 -10.23 -11.04
CA ARG A 264 -3.30 -9.86 -11.97
C ARG A 264 -2.95 -8.38 -11.79
N PRO A 265 -1.67 -7.99 -11.80
CA PRO A 265 -1.30 -6.58 -11.68
C PRO A 265 -1.85 -5.65 -12.76
N ALA A 266 -2.17 -6.15 -13.96
CA ALA A 266 -2.86 -5.37 -15.00
C ALA A 266 -4.33 -5.08 -14.70
N ALA A 267 -5.00 -5.95 -13.93
CA ALA A 267 -6.40 -5.76 -13.62
C ALA A 267 -6.62 -4.48 -12.82
N ARG A 268 -7.72 -3.79 -13.11
CA ARG A 268 -8.06 -2.50 -12.50
C ARG A 268 -9.54 -2.44 -12.19
N HIS A 269 -9.88 -1.81 -11.08
CA HIS A 269 -11.27 -1.57 -10.71
C HIS A 269 -11.43 -0.13 -10.24
N GLY A 270 -12.48 0.55 -10.69
CA GLY A 270 -12.88 1.82 -10.08
C GLY A 270 -13.65 1.56 -8.79
N ARG A 271 -13.41 2.35 -7.74
CA ARG A 271 -14.22 2.37 -6.52
C ARG A 271 -14.51 3.82 -6.08
N PRO A 272 -15.70 4.11 -5.50
CA PRO A 272 -15.98 5.43 -4.93
C PRO A 272 -14.91 5.83 -3.91
N HIS A 273 -14.44 7.07 -3.97
CA HIS A 273 -13.35 7.57 -3.13
C HIS A 273 -13.65 7.51 -1.61
N ASP A 274 -14.92 7.57 -1.23
CA ASP A 274 -15.41 7.53 0.14
C ASP A 274 -15.66 6.10 0.67
N LEU A 275 -15.53 5.09 -0.19
CA LEU A 275 -15.75 3.70 0.17
C LEU A 275 -14.76 3.24 1.25
N LYS A 276 -15.29 2.73 2.36
CA LYS A 276 -14.53 1.99 3.38
C LYS A 276 -14.88 0.51 3.26
N HIS A 277 -13.93 -0.33 2.81
CA HIS A 277 -14.18 -1.76 2.55
C HIS A 277 -13.19 -2.66 3.29
N ILE A 278 -13.63 -3.86 3.67
CA ILE A 278 -12.77 -4.90 4.31
C ILE A 278 -11.76 -5.53 3.36
N LEU A 279 -11.81 -5.17 2.08
CA LEU A 279 -10.99 -5.72 1.01
C LEU A 279 -10.10 -4.66 0.37
N ILE A 280 -10.07 -3.44 0.91
CA ILE A 280 -9.28 -2.34 0.33
C ILE A 280 -8.41 -1.75 1.43
N GLY A 281 -7.09 -1.86 1.22
CA GLY A 281 -6.05 -1.16 1.96
C GLY A 281 -5.29 -0.23 1.04
N PHE A 282 -4.03 0.01 1.34
CA PHE A 282 -3.16 0.83 0.48
C PHE A 282 -1.68 0.59 0.78
N ARG A 283 -0.85 1.09 -0.14
CA ARG A 283 0.60 1.21 0.01
C ARG A 283 1.03 2.60 -0.43
N LEU A 284 2.26 3.00 -0.12
CA LEU A 284 2.76 4.34 -0.43
C LEU A 284 3.98 4.31 -1.33
N VAL A 285 4.22 5.43 -2.00
CA VAL A 285 5.47 5.73 -2.70
C VAL A 285 6.09 7.00 -2.14
N THR A 286 7.41 7.11 -2.30
CA THR A 286 8.19 8.32 -2.05
C THR A 286 9.22 8.48 -3.17
N ASP A 287 9.86 9.64 -3.23
CA ASP A 287 10.89 9.93 -4.23
C ASP A 287 12.13 9.03 -4.05
N LEU A 288 12.87 8.83 -5.13
CA LEU A 288 14.17 8.16 -5.11
C LEU A 288 15.22 9.23 -4.79
N ASP A 289 16.04 8.99 -3.76
CA ASP A 289 17.08 9.92 -3.30
C ASP A 289 18.08 10.31 -4.41
#